data_AF-A0A1H9K398-F1
#
_entry.id   AF-A0A1H9K398-F1
#
_cell.length_a   1.000
_cell.length_b   1.000
_cell.length_c   1.000
_cell.angle_alpha   90.00
_cell.angle_beta   90.00
_cell.angle_gamma   90.00
#
_symmetry.space_group_name_H-M   'P 1'
#
loop_
_entity.id
_entity.type
_entity.pdbx_description
1 polymer ?
#
loop_
_entity_poly.entity_id
_entity_poly.type
_entity_poly.pdbx_seq_one_letter_code
_entity_poly.pdbx_strand_id
1 'polypeptide(L)'
;MEQQQHQLTMMEEEWVVEQFEGMVRKQLFRMNISYYHADYEDLLQEGRLVVLKTASEFVVDWNDEVDVGRFMCLAGKRIRWRLLDFLRHNQREAAVSCDDEEFYYLEDEDIALDQELEQVTLMKEVRKALNDEEWQLVVALMDADRPRTQIAKDFHMSRKILYTKRKELQKKLKKVLKNWNTSKPNNAIKM
;
A
#
# COMPACT_ATOMS: atom_id res chain seq x y z
N MET A 1 -7.89 16.69 -38.23
CA MET A 1 -8.73 15.62 -37.66
C MET A 1 -7.95 14.73 -36.69
N GLU A 2 -6.69 14.37 -36.97
CA GLU A 2 -5.84 13.58 -36.05
C GLU A 2 -5.60 14.28 -34.68
N GLN A 3 -5.37 15.59 -34.65
CA GLN A 3 -5.15 16.33 -33.39
C GLN A 3 -6.38 16.36 -32.46
N GLN A 4 -7.60 16.29 -33.03
CA GLN A 4 -8.85 16.27 -32.27
C GLN A 4 -9.17 14.88 -31.71
N GLN A 5 -8.87 13.82 -32.47
CA GLN A 5 -9.04 12.45 -31.98
C GLN A 5 -8.03 12.14 -30.88
N HIS A 6 -6.77 12.59 -31.01
CA HIS A 6 -5.76 12.39 -29.97
C HIS A 6 -6.07 13.16 -28.69
N GLN A 7 -6.60 14.39 -28.78
CA GLN A 7 -7.05 15.14 -27.60
C GLN A 7 -8.25 14.49 -26.90
N LEU A 8 -9.20 13.92 -27.65
CA LEU A 8 -10.36 13.23 -27.08
C LEU A 8 -9.93 11.96 -26.33
N THR A 9 -9.02 11.17 -26.90
CA THR A 9 -8.46 9.96 -26.27
C THR A 9 -7.66 10.30 -25.00
N MET A 10 -6.84 11.35 -25.01
CA MET A 10 -6.08 11.79 -23.83
C MET A 10 -7.00 12.26 -22.69
N MET A 11 -8.10 12.95 -23.00
CA MET A 11 -9.07 13.42 -21.99
C MET A 11 -9.85 12.26 -21.35
N GLU A 12 -10.12 11.20 -22.13
CA GLU A 12 -10.73 9.96 -21.64
C GLU A 12 -9.75 9.18 -20.73
N GLU A 13 -8.47 9.12 -21.09
CA GLU A 13 -7.43 8.46 -20.30
C GLU A 13 -7.19 9.14 -18.94
N GLU A 14 -7.07 10.47 -18.91
CA GLU A 14 -6.93 11.24 -17.66
C GLU A 14 -8.12 11.01 -16.73
N TRP A 15 -9.34 11.07 -17.26
CA TRP A 15 -10.55 10.83 -16.48
C TRP A 15 -10.56 9.42 -15.88
N VAL A 16 -10.24 8.38 -16.67
CA VAL A 16 -10.17 7.00 -16.17
C VAL A 16 -9.14 6.88 -15.05
N VAL A 17 -7.97 7.50 -15.20
CA VAL A 17 -6.92 7.47 -14.16
C VAL A 17 -7.41 8.13 -12.88
N GLU A 18 -7.97 9.34 -12.96
CA GLU A 18 -8.48 10.05 -11.79
C GLU A 18 -9.58 9.27 -11.06
N GLN A 19 -10.55 8.72 -11.80
CA GLN A 19 -11.64 7.95 -11.21
C GLN A 19 -11.16 6.72 -10.45
N PHE A 20 -10.14 6.04 -10.97
CA PHE A 20 -9.65 4.78 -10.41
C PHE A 20 -8.35 4.91 -9.61
N GLU A 21 -7.83 6.12 -9.40
CA GLU A 21 -6.62 6.34 -8.61
C GLU A 21 -6.78 5.85 -7.17
N GLY A 22 -7.97 6.03 -6.59
CA GLY A 22 -8.30 5.50 -5.27
C GLY A 22 -8.18 3.98 -5.18
N MET A 23 -8.40 3.27 -6.29
CA MET A 23 -8.21 1.82 -6.37
C MET A 23 -6.73 1.45 -6.35
N VAL A 24 -5.88 2.18 -7.07
CA VAL A 24 -4.42 1.98 -7.07
C VAL A 24 -3.86 2.21 -5.67
N ARG A 25 -4.16 3.37 -5.08
CA ARG A 25 -3.73 3.73 -3.71
C ARG A 25 -4.19 2.70 -2.68
N LYS A 26 -5.40 2.15 -2.84
CA LYS A 26 -5.90 1.05 -2.00
C LYS A 26 -5.08 -0.24 -2.13
N GLN A 27 -4.55 -0.57 -3.30
CA GLN A 27 -3.67 -1.74 -3.45
C GLN A 27 -2.30 -1.49 -2.82
N LEU A 28 -1.71 -0.30 -3.01
CA LEU A 28 -0.46 0.10 -2.37
C LEU A 28 -0.58 0.03 -0.83
N PHE A 29 -1.66 0.58 -0.29
CA PHE A 29 -1.95 0.51 1.14
C PHE A 29 -2.09 -0.96 1.63
N ARG A 30 -2.73 -1.83 0.85
CA ARG A 30 -2.86 -3.26 1.18
C ARG A 30 -1.53 -4.02 1.14
N MET A 31 -0.54 -3.49 0.42
CA MET A 31 0.82 -4.00 0.36
C MET A 31 1.73 -3.34 1.39
N ASN A 32 1.18 -2.52 2.29
CA ASN A 32 1.90 -1.77 3.32
C ASN A 32 2.94 -0.77 2.76
N ILE A 33 2.69 -0.27 1.54
CA ILE A 33 3.54 0.72 0.89
C ILE A 33 3.05 2.10 1.31
N SER A 34 3.90 2.81 2.04
CA SER A 34 3.64 4.18 2.52
C SER A 34 3.90 5.21 1.42
N TYR A 35 3.30 6.39 1.54
CA TYR A 35 3.58 7.53 0.66
C TYR A 35 5.06 7.94 0.66
N TYR A 36 5.76 7.68 1.77
CA TYR A 36 7.19 7.99 1.89
C TYR A 36 8.09 6.92 1.27
N HIS A 37 7.57 5.77 0.85
CA HIS A 37 8.39 4.72 0.25
C HIS A 37 9.11 5.27 -0.99
N ALA A 38 10.40 4.98 -1.15
CA ALA A 38 11.20 5.50 -2.27
C ALA A 38 10.52 5.25 -3.63
N ASP A 39 10.08 4.01 -3.85
CA ASP A 39 9.37 3.62 -5.08
C ASP A 39 7.89 4.01 -5.12
N TYR A 40 7.35 4.82 -4.19
CA TYR A 40 5.90 5.06 -4.09
C TYR A 40 5.33 5.69 -5.37
N GLU A 41 5.97 6.73 -5.89
CA GLU A 41 5.50 7.42 -7.09
C GLU A 41 5.59 6.54 -8.33
N ASP A 42 6.66 5.73 -8.45
CA ASP A 42 6.83 4.78 -9.56
C ASP A 42 5.77 3.69 -9.51
N LEU A 43 5.52 3.12 -8.32
CA LEU A 43 4.46 2.13 -8.11
C LEU A 43 3.07 2.73 -8.37
N LEU A 44 2.85 4.01 -8.03
CA LEU A 44 1.61 4.71 -8.35
C LEU A 44 1.44 4.85 -9.86
N GLN A 45 2.48 5.25 -10.59
CA GLN A 45 2.48 5.34 -12.04
C GLN A 45 2.23 3.98 -12.71
N GLU A 46 2.93 2.94 -12.28
CA GLU A 46 2.73 1.57 -12.76
C GLU A 46 1.28 1.10 -12.54
N GLY A 47 0.68 1.45 -11.40
CA GLY A 47 -0.74 1.20 -11.16
C GLY A 47 -1.66 1.93 -12.15
N ARG A 48 -1.38 3.20 -12.46
CA ARG A 48 -2.14 3.99 -13.44
C ARG A 48 -2.05 3.40 -14.84
N LEU A 49 -0.87 2.99 -15.28
CA LEU A 49 -0.65 2.34 -16.58
C LEU A 49 -1.49 1.05 -16.71
N VAL A 50 -1.59 0.27 -15.64
CA VAL A 50 -2.42 -0.95 -15.64
C VAL A 50 -3.90 -0.64 -15.73
N VAL A 51 -4.37 0.43 -15.09
CA VAL A 51 -5.77 0.89 -15.20
C VAL A 51 -6.07 1.25 -16.66
N LEU A 52 -5.25 2.11 -17.27
CA LEU A 52 -5.39 2.53 -18.66
C LEU A 52 -5.40 1.33 -19.62
N LYS A 53 -4.41 0.45 -19.48
CA LYS A 53 -4.33 -0.76 -20.30
C LYS A 53 -5.57 -1.63 -20.15
N THR A 54 -6.05 -1.82 -18.92
CA THR A 54 -7.25 -2.62 -18.68
C THR A 54 -8.50 -1.95 -19.25
N ALA A 55 -8.60 -0.63 -19.20
CA ALA A 55 -9.71 0.12 -19.80
C ALA A 55 -9.68 0.05 -21.34
N SER A 56 -8.50 0.03 -21.94
CA SER A 56 -8.36 -0.13 -23.40
C SER A 56 -8.74 -1.53 -23.91
N GLU A 57 -8.51 -2.57 -23.09
CA GLU A 57 -8.81 -3.97 -23.43
C GLU A 57 -10.27 -4.37 -23.12
N PHE A 58 -10.92 -3.65 -22.20
CA PHE A 58 -12.25 -3.98 -21.72
C PHE A 58 -13.22 -2.87 -22.09
N VAL A 59 -14.17 -3.18 -22.99
CA VAL A 59 -15.26 -2.25 -23.33
C VAL A 59 -16.20 -2.17 -22.12
N VAL A 60 -16.00 -1.16 -21.27
CA VAL A 60 -16.86 -0.89 -20.10
C VAL A 60 -17.97 0.06 -20.53
N ASP A 61 -19.23 -0.28 -20.25
CA ASP A 61 -20.27 0.75 -20.12
C ASP A 61 -20.17 1.36 -18.71
N TRP A 62 -19.66 2.59 -18.62
CA TRP A 62 -19.48 3.29 -17.35
C TRP A 62 -20.79 3.62 -16.63
N ASN A 63 -21.94 3.50 -17.31
CA ASN A 63 -23.27 3.69 -16.71
C ASN A 63 -23.86 2.38 -16.16
N ASP A 64 -23.27 1.22 -16.45
CA ASP A 64 -23.69 -0.07 -15.89
C ASP A 64 -22.82 -0.46 -14.69
N GLU A 65 -23.43 -0.44 -13.49
CA GLU A 65 -22.78 -0.81 -12.24
C GLU A 65 -22.17 -2.23 -12.27
N VAL A 66 -22.74 -3.17 -13.02
CA VAL A 66 -22.24 -4.55 -13.12
C VAL A 66 -20.93 -4.58 -13.89
N ASP A 67 -20.84 -3.85 -14.99
CA ASP A 67 -19.63 -3.81 -15.82
C ASP A 67 -18.52 -2.97 -15.16
N VAL A 68 -18.86 -1.88 -14.46
CA VAL A 68 -17.90 -1.17 -13.60
C VAL A 68 -17.37 -2.09 -12.50
N GLY A 69 -18.24 -2.88 -11.85
CA GLY A 69 -17.82 -3.84 -10.82
C GLY A 69 -16.86 -4.92 -11.34
N ARG A 70 -17.12 -5.44 -12.55
CA ARG A 70 -16.24 -6.41 -13.23
C ARG A 70 -14.89 -5.79 -13.58
N PHE A 71 -14.90 -4.58 -14.13
CA PHE A 71 -13.69 -3.82 -14.41
C PHE A 71 -12.85 -3.63 -13.15
N MET A 72 -13.44 -3.13 -12.06
CA MET A 72 -12.72 -2.91 -10.79
C MET A 72 -12.11 -4.20 -10.23
N CYS A 73 -12.80 -5.33 -10.34
CA CYS A 73 -12.29 -6.63 -9.90
C CYS A 73 -11.07 -7.06 -10.73
N LEU A 74 -11.17 -6.96 -12.06
CA LEU A 74 -10.11 -7.34 -12.98
C LEU A 74 -8.89 -6.42 -12.85
N ALA A 75 -9.11 -5.10 -12.92
CA ALA A 75 -8.08 -4.09 -12.80
C ALA A 75 -7.37 -4.19 -11.45
N GLY A 76 -8.13 -4.34 -10.34
CA GLY A 76 -7.54 -4.51 -9.01
C GLY A 76 -6.62 -5.74 -8.90
N LYS A 77 -6.97 -6.85 -9.55
CA LYS A 77 -6.12 -8.05 -9.60
C LYS A 77 -4.85 -7.82 -10.42
N ARG A 78 -4.98 -7.19 -11.59
CA ARG A 78 -3.85 -6.88 -12.49
C ARG A 78 -2.88 -5.88 -11.87
N ILE A 79 -3.38 -4.82 -11.23
CA ILE A 79 -2.56 -3.84 -10.50
C ILE A 79 -1.72 -4.56 -9.46
N ARG A 80 -2.35 -5.38 -8.60
CA ARG A 80 -1.62 -6.12 -7.57
C ARG A 80 -0.50 -7.00 -8.13
N TRP A 81 -0.74 -7.70 -9.23
CA TRP A 81 0.29 -8.52 -9.87
C TRP A 81 1.43 -7.69 -10.43
N ARG A 82 1.12 -6.61 -11.14
CA ARG A 82 2.13 -5.71 -11.69
C ARG A 82 3.03 -5.11 -10.60
N LEU A 83 2.44 -4.63 -9.51
CA LEU A 83 3.19 -4.06 -8.39
C LEU A 83 4.09 -5.11 -7.71
N LEU A 84 3.61 -6.35 -7.54
CA LEU A 84 4.43 -7.43 -6.99
C LEU A 84 5.58 -7.80 -7.92
N ASP A 85 5.35 -7.82 -9.23
CA ASP A 85 6.40 -8.13 -10.20
C ASP A 85 7.45 -7.03 -10.27
N PHE A 86 7.04 -5.76 -10.14
CA PHE A 86 7.96 -4.61 -10.02
C PHE A 86 8.84 -4.74 -8.78
N LEU A 87 8.25 -4.96 -7.60
CA LEU A 87 9.01 -5.13 -6.35
C LEU A 87 9.99 -6.31 -6.41
N ARG A 88 9.57 -7.43 -7.02
CA ARG A 88 10.44 -8.59 -7.24
C ARG A 88 11.58 -8.30 -8.20
N HIS A 89 11.37 -7.43 -9.17
CA HIS A 89 12.41 -7.04 -10.11
C HIS A 89 13.45 -6.16 -9.41
N ASN A 90 13.03 -5.12 -8.70
CA ASN A 90 13.91 -4.23 -7.94
C ASN A 90 14.73 -5.02 -6.91
N GLN A 91 14.10 -5.97 -6.20
CA GLN A 91 14.81 -6.83 -5.25
C GLN A 91 15.88 -7.71 -5.91
N ARG A 92 15.64 -8.19 -7.13
CA ARG A 92 16.64 -8.98 -7.87
C ARG A 92 17.78 -8.11 -8.38
N GLU A 93 17.49 -6.90 -8.85
CA GLU A 93 18.53 -5.97 -9.31
C GLU A 93 19.43 -5.52 -8.17
N ALA A 94 18.85 -5.17 -7.02
CA ALA A 94 19.61 -4.84 -5.81
C ALA A 94 20.46 -6.01 -5.30
N ALA A 95 20.03 -7.26 -5.51
CA ALA A 95 20.80 -8.45 -5.12
C ALA A 95 21.95 -8.78 -6.10
N VAL A 96 21.84 -8.38 -7.37
CA VAL A 96 22.86 -8.62 -8.40
C VAL A 96 23.94 -7.53 -8.39
N SER A 97 23.65 -6.33 -7.87
CA SER A 97 24.60 -5.21 -7.80
C SER A 97 25.56 -5.24 -6.59
N CYS A 98 25.50 -6.25 -5.72
CA CYS A 98 26.29 -6.31 -4.49
C CYS A 98 27.65 -7.04 -4.62
N ASP A 99 28.19 -7.24 -5.82
CA ASP A 99 29.44 -8.01 -6.02
C ASP A 99 30.64 -7.19 -6.52
N ASP A 100 30.54 -5.88 -6.69
CA ASP A 100 31.71 -5.04 -7.00
C ASP A 100 31.74 -3.76 -6.16
N GLU A 101 32.95 -3.46 -5.69
CA GLU A 101 33.38 -2.34 -4.87
C GLU A 101 32.75 -0.99 -5.29
N GLU A 102 32.17 -0.25 -4.36
CA GLU A 102 32.67 1.06 -3.89
C GLU A 102 31.57 1.78 -3.08
N PHE A 103 31.99 2.23 -1.90
CA PHE A 103 31.18 2.89 -0.87
C PHE A 103 30.77 4.31 -1.34
N TYR A 104 29.70 4.41 -2.14
CA TYR A 104 29.14 5.69 -2.60
C TYR A 104 27.59 5.66 -2.65
N TYR A 105 26.94 5.51 -1.49
CA TYR A 105 25.51 5.81 -1.33
C TYR A 105 25.24 6.33 0.08
N LEU A 106 25.51 7.62 0.33
CA LEU A 106 25.18 8.32 1.59
C LEU A 106 24.03 9.34 1.43
N GLU A 107 23.10 9.10 0.50
CA GLU A 107 21.87 9.92 0.41
C GLU A 107 20.59 9.07 0.54
N ASP A 108 20.60 7.79 0.17
CA ASP A 108 19.45 6.89 0.31
C ASP A 108 19.40 6.12 1.64
N GLU A 109 20.56 5.92 2.29
CA GLU A 109 20.64 5.26 3.59
C GLU A 109 19.94 6.11 4.68
N ASP A 110 20.07 7.43 4.64
CA ASP A 110 19.43 8.32 5.61
C ASP A 110 17.90 8.31 5.48
N ILE A 111 17.36 8.22 4.26
CA ILE A 111 15.91 8.15 4.03
C ILE A 111 15.36 6.78 4.44
N ALA A 112 16.06 5.68 4.13
CA ALA A 112 15.69 4.34 4.56
C ALA A 112 15.79 4.19 6.08
N LEU A 113 16.84 4.74 6.70
CA LEU A 113 17.05 4.77 8.14
C LEU A 113 16.00 5.64 8.84
N ASP A 114 15.63 6.80 8.29
CA ASP A 114 14.57 7.67 8.80
C ASP A 114 13.20 7.00 8.70
N GLN A 115 12.91 6.27 7.62
CA GLN A 115 11.68 5.50 7.49
C GLN A 115 11.63 4.32 8.45
N GLU A 116 12.75 3.62 8.64
CA GLU A 116 12.85 2.54 9.61
C GLU A 116 12.73 3.08 11.04
N LEU A 117 13.33 4.24 11.34
CA LEU A 117 13.19 4.96 12.60
C LEU A 117 11.75 5.43 12.85
N GLU A 118 11.06 5.98 11.84
CA GLU A 118 9.65 6.36 11.95
C GLU A 118 8.75 5.14 12.20
N GLN A 119 9.03 4.02 11.53
CA GLN A 119 8.30 2.77 11.75
C GLN A 119 8.55 2.20 13.15
N VAL A 120 9.82 2.17 13.59
CA VAL A 120 10.21 1.68 14.91
C VAL A 120 9.61 2.57 16.01
N THR A 121 9.60 3.89 15.84
CA THR A 121 9.00 4.82 16.81
C THR A 121 7.48 4.70 16.84
N LEU A 122 6.82 4.58 15.69
CA LEU A 122 5.38 4.29 15.62
C LEU A 122 5.05 2.97 16.31
N MET A 123 5.83 1.91 16.06
CA MET A 123 5.61 0.60 16.68
C MET A 123 5.84 0.63 18.20
N LYS A 124 6.77 1.45 18.70
CA LYS A 124 6.93 1.70 20.14
C LYS A 124 5.70 2.38 20.75
N GLU A 125 5.13 3.38 20.08
CA GLU A 125 3.90 4.04 20.53
C GLU A 125 2.68 3.12 20.47
N VAL A 126 2.59 2.28 19.44
CA VAL A 126 1.58 1.21 19.36
C VAL A 126 1.75 0.24 20.53
N ARG A 127 2.97 -0.23 20.84
CA ARG A 127 3.21 -1.13 21.96
C ARG A 127 2.79 -0.51 23.30
N LYS A 128 3.04 0.78 23.53
CA LYS A 128 2.63 1.47 24.76
C LYS A 128 1.12 1.55 24.95
N ALA A 129 0.35 1.56 23.86
CA ALA A 129 -1.10 1.71 23.89
C ALA A 129 -1.86 0.38 24.01
N LEU A 130 -1.18 -0.75 23.82
CA LEU A 130 -1.76 -2.09 23.82
C LEU A 130 -1.26 -2.87 25.05
N ASN A 131 -2.10 -3.73 25.61
CA ASN A 131 -1.65 -4.71 26.59
C ASN A 131 -0.92 -5.89 25.90
N ASP A 132 -0.26 -6.76 26.67
CA ASP A 132 0.59 -7.80 26.10
C ASP A 132 -0.17 -8.81 25.23
N GLU A 133 -1.39 -9.19 25.62
CA GLU A 133 -2.24 -10.08 24.82
C GLU A 133 -2.70 -9.43 23.51
N GLU A 134 -3.04 -8.14 23.56
CA GLU A 134 -3.44 -7.33 22.40
C GLU A 134 -2.27 -7.14 21.44
N TRP A 135 -1.07 -6.91 21.97
CA TRP A 135 0.15 -6.79 21.18
C TRP A 135 0.48 -8.10 20.47
N GLN A 136 0.46 -9.23 21.18
CA GLN A 136 0.68 -10.55 20.58
C GLN A 136 -0.34 -10.84 19.47
N LEU A 137 -1.60 -10.44 19.67
CA LEU A 137 -2.63 -10.58 18.65
C LEU A 137 -2.37 -9.70 17.43
N VAL A 138 -1.89 -8.47 17.62
CA VAL A 138 -1.50 -7.59 16.50
C VAL A 138 -0.33 -8.19 15.71
N VAL A 139 0.71 -8.66 16.39
CA VAL A 139 1.87 -9.31 15.75
C VAL A 139 1.43 -10.52 14.94
N ALA A 140 0.58 -11.39 15.51
CA ALA A 140 0.05 -12.56 14.80
C ALA A 140 -0.86 -12.19 13.61
N LEU A 141 -1.49 -11.01 13.61
CA LEU A 141 -2.31 -10.51 12.51
C LEU A 141 -1.49 -9.82 11.41
N MET A 142 -0.23 -9.47 11.67
CA MET A 142 0.70 -8.90 10.69
C MET A 142 1.35 -9.98 9.81
N ASP A 143 1.39 -11.22 10.29
CA ASP A 143 1.80 -12.38 9.51
C ASP A 143 0.77 -12.69 8.41
N ALA A 144 1.11 -12.36 7.16
CA ALA A 144 0.23 -12.51 6.01
C ALA A 144 -0.03 -13.99 5.64
N ASP A 145 0.88 -14.88 6.02
CA ASP A 145 0.83 -16.30 5.67
C ASP A 145 0.02 -17.12 6.70
N ARG A 146 -0.29 -16.53 7.87
CA ARG A 146 -1.08 -17.20 8.90
C ARG A 146 -2.59 -17.00 8.66
N PRO A 147 -3.35 -18.07 8.34
CA PRO A 147 -4.79 -17.93 8.13
C PRO A 147 -5.48 -17.56 9.44
N ARG A 148 -6.49 -16.68 9.35
CA ARG A 148 -7.24 -16.17 10.52
C ARG A 148 -7.87 -17.28 11.37
N THR A 149 -8.15 -18.43 10.76
CA THR A 149 -8.68 -19.61 11.43
C THR A 149 -7.65 -20.26 12.34
N GLN A 150 -6.37 -20.17 12.01
CA GLN A 150 -5.26 -20.64 12.83
C GLN A 150 -5.00 -19.67 13.97
N ILE A 151 -4.97 -18.36 13.69
CA ILE A 151 -4.84 -17.31 14.73
C ILE A 151 -5.93 -17.47 15.80
N ALA A 152 -7.18 -17.71 15.40
CA ALA A 152 -8.27 -17.94 16.35
C ALA A 152 -8.02 -19.15 17.27
N LYS A 153 -7.44 -20.24 16.74
CA LYS A 153 -7.11 -21.44 17.51
C LYS A 153 -5.96 -21.20 18.48
N ASP A 154 -4.91 -20.53 18.02
CA ASP A 154 -3.70 -20.26 18.82
C ASP A 154 -4.02 -19.38 20.03
N PHE A 155 -4.97 -18.45 19.88
CA PHE A 155 -5.45 -17.60 20.97
C PHE A 155 -6.69 -18.16 21.68
N HIS A 156 -7.01 -19.44 21.48
CA HIS A 156 -8.13 -20.15 22.11
C HIS A 156 -9.48 -19.42 22.03
N MET A 157 -9.75 -18.73 20.92
CA MET A 157 -10.94 -17.91 20.73
C MET A 157 -11.77 -18.36 19.53
N SER A 158 -13.08 -18.12 19.59
CA SER A 158 -13.93 -18.30 18.43
C SER A 158 -13.59 -17.25 17.36
N ARG A 159 -13.82 -17.58 16.08
CA ARG A 159 -13.66 -16.63 14.97
C ARG A 159 -14.46 -15.34 15.20
N LYS A 160 -15.64 -15.45 15.83
CA LYS A 160 -16.50 -14.30 16.17
C LYS A 160 -15.80 -13.37 17.16
N ILE A 161 -15.19 -13.92 18.21
CA ILE A 161 -14.43 -13.17 19.21
C ILE A 161 -13.20 -12.50 18.57
N LEU A 162 -12.48 -13.22 17.70
CA LEU A 162 -11.34 -12.67 16.97
C LEU A 162 -11.73 -11.43 16.13
N TYR A 163 -12.86 -11.49 15.41
CA TYR A 163 -13.34 -10.35 14.63
C TYR A 163 -13.75 -9.16 15.51
N THR A 164 -14.38 -9.40 16.66
CA THR A 164 -14.72 -8.35 17.62
C THR A 164 -13.47 -7.69 18.19
N LYS A 165 -12.51 -8.48 18.69
CA LYS A 165 -11.23 -7.97 19.22
C LYS A 165 -10.44 -7.21 18.15
N ARG A 166 -10.42 -7.69 16.91
CA ARG A 166 -9.78 -6.96 15.79
C ARG A 166 -10.41 -5.59 15.57
N LYS A 167 -11.74 -5.48 15.64
CA LYS A 167 -12.44 -4.19 15.48
C LYS A 167 -12.11 -3.23 16.63
N GLU A 168 -11.98 -3.73 17.84
CA GLU A 168 -11.56 -2.94 19.01
C GLU A 168 -10.10 -2.49 18.90
N LEU A 169 -9.20 -3.38 18.51
CA LEU A 169 -7.80 -3.07 18.21
C LEU A 169 -7.69 -2.01 17.12
N GLN A 170 -8.45 -2.13 16.03
CA GLN A 170 -8.48 -1.12 14.97
C GLN A 170 -8.90 0.26 15.49
N LYS A 171 -9.86 0.35 16.42
CA LYS A 171 -10.25 1.63 17.03
C LYS A 171 -9.12 2.22 17.89
N LYS A 172 -8.46 1.39 18.70
CA LYS A 172 -7.32 1.79 19.52
C LYS A 172 -6.14 2.28 18.66
N LEU A 173 -5.77 1.51 17.65
CA LEU A 173 -4.68 1.83 16.72
C LEU A 173 -4.97 3.10 15.91
N LYS A 174 -6.22 3.32 15.47
CA LYS A 174 -6.60 4.58 14.81
C LYS A 174 -6.40 5.80 15.72
N LYS A 175 -6.67 5.66 17.02
CA LYS A 175 -6.45 6.75 18.00
C LYS A 175 -4.95 7.02 18.17
N VAL A 176 -4.13 5.98 18.28
CA VAL A 176 -2.66 6.10 18.34
C VAL A 176 -2.13 6.77 17.09
N LEU A 177 -2.54 6.33 15.90
CA LEU A 177 -2.12 6.91 14.62
C LEU A 177 -2.54 8.38 14.50
N LYS A 178 -3.77 8.72 14.93
CA LYS A 178 -4.23 10.12 14.95
C LYS A 178 -3.35 10.99 15.86
N ASN A 179 -3.03 10.49 17.06
CA ASN A 179 -2.18 11.20 18.02
C ASN A 179 -0.74 11.35 17.51
N TRP A 180 -0.20 10.31 16.89
CA TRP A 180 1.13 10.32 16.29
C TRP A 180 1.22 11.34 15.15
N ASN A 181 0.23 11.39 14.25
CA ASN A 181 0.16 12.40 13.18
C ASN A 181 0.05 13.84 13.72
N THR A 182 -0.58 14.05 14.87
CA THR A 182 -0.66 15.40 15.51
C THR A 182 0.59 15.78 16.31
N SER A 183 1.43 14.81 16.65
CA SER A 183 2.64 15.02 17.46
C SER A 183 3.93 15.03 16.64
N LYS A 184 3.86 14.83 15.30
CA LYS A 184 5.03 15.06 14.44
C LYS A 184 5.50 16.52 14.63
N PRO A 185 6.74 16.76 15.11
CA PRO A 185 7.30 18.09 15.03
C PRO A 185 7.35 18.47 13.55
N ASN A 186 6.90 19.69 13.26
CA ASN A 186 7.07 20.31 11.96
C ASN A 186 8.59 20.37 11.70
N ASN A 187 9.16 19.40 10.98
CA ASN A 187 10.44 19.58 10.33
C ASN A 187 10.19 20.53 9.16
N ALA A 188 10.00 21.81 9.52
CA ALA A 188 10.12 22.93 8.64
C ALA A 188 11.59 23.01 8.24
N ILE A 189 11.96 22.23 7.22
CA ILE A 189 13.13 22.55 6.41
C ILE A 189 12.68 23.74 5.54
N LYS A 190 12.85 24.93 6.11
CA LYS A 190 13.16 26.11 5.32
C LYS A 190 14.60 25.92 4.84
N MET A 191 14.77 25.61 3.56
CA MET A 191 15.89 26.10 2.76
C MET A 191 15.35 26.45 1.37
#